data_AF-B3PRG3-F1
#
_entry.id   AF-B3PRG3-F1
#
_cell.length_a   1.000
_cell.length_b   1.000
_cell.length_c   1.000
_cell.angle_alpha   90.00
_cell.angle_beta   90.00
_cell.angle_gamma   90.00
#
_symmetry.space_group_name_H-M   'P 1'
#
loop_
_entity.id
_entity.type
_entity.pdbx_description
1 polymer ?
#
loop_
_entity_poly.entity_id
_entity_poly.type
_entity_poly.pdbx_seq_one_letter_code
_entity_poly.pdbx_strand_id
1 'polypeptide(L)'
;MECRWTAEQVGENLLFCRVSGERRCVMIRHILYGLVAVMSAMLMIAHPHSAASQAMLSCAGRSDVVKYLDTNFAEKLTAVGLVNENAILEVYAAESGTWTLIVTDVHGVSCILLSGDSWETMPSLPGLAT
;
A
#
# COMPACT_ATOMS: atom_id res chain seq x y z
N MET A 1 -1.08 33.49 1.31
CA MET A 1 -0.12 33.83 0.25
C MET A 1 0.80 34.87 0.85
N GLU A 2 2.00 34.58 1.35
CA GLU A 2 2.80 33.36 1.47
C GLU A 2 3.55 33.45 2.81
N CYS A 3 3.52 32.40 3.64
CA CYS A 3 4.60 32.15 4.59
C CYS A 3 5.51 31.12 3.93
N ARG A 4 6.61 31.61 3.36
CA ARG A 4 7.67 30.83 2.74
C ARG A 4 8.54 30.24 3.84
N TRP A 5 8.58 28.90 3.94
CA TRP A 5 9.52 28.21 4.81
C TRP A 5 10.81 27.96 4.04
N THR A 6 11.93 28.49 4.53
CA THR A 6 13.27 27.99 4.17
C THR A 6 13.77 27.15 5.32
N ALA A 7 13.98 25.87 5.04
CA ALA A 7 14.59 24.91 5.94
C ALA A 7 16.06 25.29 6.17
N GLU A 8 16.38 25.85 7.34
CA GLU A 8 17.71 25.91 7.94
C GLU A 8 17.53 26.42 9.39
N GLN A 9 18.35 25.99 10.35
CA GLN A 9 18.35 26.36 11.80
C GLN A 9 17.32 25.57 12.65
N VAL A 10 17.58 24.41 13.26
CA VAL A 10 18.68 23.97 14.16
C VAL A 10 18.96 24.96 15.30
N GLY A 11 18.75 24.50 16.54
CA GLY A 11 19.52 24.97 17.70
C GLY A 11 18.76 25.78 18.75
N GLU A 12 18.63 25.17 19.93
CA GLU A 12 18.73 25.80 21.27
C GLU A 12 18.24 27.25 21.51
N ASN A 13 17.22 27.31 22.37
CA ASN A 13 17.16 28.17 23.56
C ASN A 13 16.93 29.69 23.40
N LEU A 14 15.82 30.12 24.03
CA LEU A 14 15.45 31.48 24.47
C LEU A 14 14.98 32.43 23.34
N LEU A 15 13.97 33.29 23.52
CA LEU A 15 13.85 34.26 24.61
C LEU A 15 12.40 34.47 25.11
N PHE A 16 12.30 34.51 26.44
CA PHE A 16 11.22 35.10 27.21
C PHE A 16 11.19 36.64 27.02
N CYS A 17 9.99 37.21 26.87
CA CYS A 17 9.71 38.62 27.19
C CYS A 17 8.60 38.69 28.26
N ARG A 18 8.86 39.48 29.31
CA ARG A 18 8.11 39.59 30.58
C ARG A 18 7.26 40.86 30.61
N VAL A 19 5.97 40.79 30.99
CA VAL A 19 5.15 41.89 31.57
C VAL A 19 4.09 41.26 32.49
N SER A 20 4.26 41.26 33.81
CA SER A 20 3.79 42.22 34.83
C SER A 20 2.26 42.29 35.06
N GLY A 21 1.80 41.84 36.24
CA GLY A 21 0.78 42.52 37.05
C GLY A 21 -0.72 42.26 36.79
N GLU A 22 -1.29 41.36 37.62
CA GLU A 22 -2.65 41.34 38.21
C GLU A 22 -3.91 41.71 37.38
N ARG A 23 -4.86 40.75 37.21
CA ARG A 23 -6.32 40.97 37.36
C ARG A 23 -7.12 39.65 37.32
N ARG A 24 -7.80 39.38 38.45
CA ARG A 24 -8.86 38.39 38.74
C ARG A 24 -9.59 37.72 37.56
N CYS A 25 -9.61 36.39 37.63
CA CYS A 25 -10.54 35.38 37.11
C CYS A 25 -11.75 35.83 36.25
N VAL A 26 -11.52 36.13 34.97
CA VAL A 26 -12.42 35.72 33.86
C VAL A 26 -11.76 34.59 33.05
N MET A 27 -10.43 34.49 33.18
CA MET A 27 -9.57 33.50 32.54
C MET A 27 -9.94 32.05 32.90
N ILE A 28 -10.35 31.73 34.14
CA ILE A 28 -10.60 30.33 34.56
C ILE A 28 -11.76 29.69 33.78
N ARG A 29 -12.83 30.44 33.48
CA ARG A 29 -13.96 29.91 32.71
C ARG A 29 -13.58 29.69 31.24
N HIS A 30 -12.81 30.61 30.64
CA HIS A 30 -12.27 30.45 29.28
C HIS A 30 -11.14 29.41 29.18
N ILE A 31 -10.36 29.22 30.24
CA ILE A 31 -9.34 28.17 30.36
C ILE A 31 -10.04 26.81 30.44
N LEU A 32 -11.11 26.66 31.23
CA LEU A 32 -11.88 25.41 31.30
C LEU A 32 -12.50 25.05 29.94
N TYR A 33 -13.12 26.01 29.24
CA TYR A 33 -13.65 25.77 27.89
C TYR A 33 -12.54 25.53 26.86
N GLY A 34 -11.41 26.22 26.95
CA GLY A 34 -10.24 26.02 26.08
C GLY A 34 -9.57 24.66 26.31
N LEU A 35 -9.44 24.22 27.56
CA LEU A 35 -8.90 22.90 27.90
C LEU A 35 -9.84 21.79 27.44
N VAL A 36 -11.16 21.95 27.59
CA VAL A 36 -12.14 20.98 27.04
C VAL A 36 -12.08 20.94 25.52
N ALA A 37 -11.89 22.08 24.83
CA ALA A 37 -11.73 22.13 23.37
C ALA A 37 -10.41 21.48 22.90
N VAL A 38 -9.31 21.66 23.62
CA VAL A 38 -8.02 21.02 23.31
C VAL A 38 -8.07 19.50 23.58
N MET A 39 -8.67 19.08 24.70
CA MET A 39 -8.83 17.67 25.06
C MET A 39 -9.76 16.93 24.08
N SER A 40 -10.82 17.57 23.60
CA SER A 40 -11.71 16.99 22.58
C SER A 40 -11.05 16.91 21.20
N ALA A 41 -10.22 17.90 20.82
CA ALA A 41 -9.43 17.83 19.59
C ALA A 41 -8.37 16.71 19.63
N MET A 42 -7.74 16.46 20.79
CA MET A 42 -6.75 15.38 20.95
C MET A 42 -7.38 13.98 20.87
N LEU A 43 -8.64 13.81 21.26
CA LEU A 43 -9.32 12.51 21.22
C LEU A 43 -9.60 12.04 19.78
N MET A 44 -9.67 12.95 18.81
CA MET A 44 -9.94 12.60 17.40
C MET A 44 -8.72 12.00 16.69
N ILE A 45 -7.50 12.27 17.15
CA ILE A 45 -6.23 11.83 16.54
C ILE A 45 -5.81 10.43 17.04
N ALA A 46 -6.41 9.94 18.13
CA ALA A 46 -6.05 8.68 18.77
C ALA A 46 -6.68 7.44 18.11
N HIS A 47 -7.43 7.59 17.02
CA HIS A 47 -7.94 6.45 16.26
C HIS A 47 -6.83 5.96 15.33
N PRO A 48 -6.21 4.79 15.57
CA PRO A 48 -5.34 4.19 14.58
C PRO A 48 -6.19 3.90 13.34
N HIS A 49 -6.10 4.77 12.33
CA HIS A 49 -6.58 4.44 11.01
C HIS A 49 -5.62 3.37 10.49
N SER A 50 -6.03 2.10 10.54
CA SER A 50 -5.28 1.03 9.89
C SER A 50 -5.24 1.35 8.41
N ALA A 51 -4.16 2.01 7.98
CA ALA A 51 -3.79 2.12 6.59
C ALA A 51 -3.34 0.73 6.14
N ALA A 52 -4.31 -0.15 5.92
CA ALA A 52 -4.06 -1.41 5.25
C ALA A 52 -3.74 -1.06 3.80
N SER A 53 -2.45 -0.98 3.48
CA SER A 53 -1.95 -1.00 2.10
C SER A 53 -2.21 -2.41 1.54
N GLN A 54 -3.47 -2.74 1.30
CA GLN A 54 -3.83 -3.91 0.54
C GLN A 54 -3.41 -3.60 -0.90
N ALA A 55 -2.42 -4.33 -1.41
CA ALA A 55 -2.18 -4.33 -2.85
C ALA A 55 -3.53 -4.62 -3.51
N MET A 56 -4.06 -3.67 -4.30
CA MET A 56 -5.30 -3.89 -5.03
C MET A 56 -5.01 -4.94 -6.10
N LEU A 57 -5.25 -6.20 -5.74
CA LEU A 57 -5.16 -7.31 -6.67
C LEU A 57 -6.36 -7.25 -7.60
N SER A 58 -6.08 -7.19 -8.90
CA SER A 58 -7.11 -7.27 -9.93
C SER A 58 -7.54 -8.72 -10.05
N CYS A 59 -8.74 -9.03 -9.56
CA CYS A 59 -9.31 -10.38 -9.55
C CYS A 59 -10.55 -10.46 -10.43
N ALA A 60 -10.72 -11.59 -11.12
CA ALA A 60 -11.91 -11.93 -11.90
C ALA A 60 -12.07 -13.45 -11.99
N GLY A 61 -13.11 -13.93 -12.68
CA GLY A 61 -13.20 -15.35 -13.00
C GLY A 61 -12.00 -15.80 -13.84
N ARG A 62 -11.45 -16.99 -13.56
CA ARG A 62 -10.24 -17.49 -14.24
C ARG A 62 -10.35 -17.45 -15.75
N SER A 63 -11.51 -17.84 -16.30
CA SER A 63 -11.74 -17.81 -17.74
C SER A 63 -11.60 -16.41 -18.34
N ASP A 64 -12.04 -15.39 -17.61
CA ASP A 64 -11.99 -14.00 -18.06
C ASP A 64 -10.56 -13.48 -18.01
N VAL A 65 -9.81 -13.79 -16.93
CA VAL A 65 -8.39 -13.44 -16.81
C VAL A 65 -7.58 -14.11 -17.91
N VAL A 66 -7.72 -15.43 -18.09
CA VAL A 66 -6.98 -16.17 -19.12
C VAL A 66 -7.29 -15.66 -20.52
N LYS A 67 -8.57 -15.40 -20.82
CA LYS A 67 -8.98 -14.82 -22.10
C LYS A 67 -8.41 -13.42 -22.29
N TYR A 68 -8.38 -12.61 -21.24
CA TYR A 68 -7.81 -11.27 -21.27
C TYR A 68 -6.31 -11.31 -21.57
N LEU A 69 -5.55 -12.17 -20.88
CA LEU A 69 -4.12 -12.35 -21.10
C LEU A 69 -3.81 -12.84 -22.53
N ASP A 70 -4.58 -13.81 -23.00
CA ASP A 70 -4.44 -14.33 -24.36
C ASP A 70 -4.74 -13.27 -25.42
N THR A 71 -5.85 -12.54 -25.27
CA THR A 71 -6.31 -11.59 -26.30
C THR A 71 -5.44 -10.34 -26.38
N ASN A 72 -4.96 -9.83 -25.24
CA ASN A 72 -4.25 -8.54 -25.18
C ASN A 72 -2.73 -8.67 -25.22
N PHE A 73 -2.19 -9.79 -24.74
CA PHE A 73 -0.74 -9.98 -24.61
C PHE A 73 -0.23 -11.22 -25.34
N ALA A 74 -1.12 -12.06 -25.89
CA ALA A 74 -0.77 -13.37 -26.45
C ALA A 74 -0.07 -14.30 -25.45
N GLU A 75 -0.28 -14.07 -24.15
CA GLU A 75 0.35 -14.85 -23.09
C GLU A 75 -0.35 -16.20 -22.93
N LYS A 76 0.45 -17.28 -22.92
CA LYS A 76 -0.01 -18.66 -22.77
C LYS A 76 0.52 -19.25 -21.47
N LEU A 77 -0.25 -20.18 -20.90
CA LEU A 77 0.15 -20.88 -19.68
C LEU A 77 1.50 -21.58 -19.90
N THR A 78 2.49 -21.18 -19.11
CA THR A 78 3.88 -21.64 -19.18
C THR A 78 4.22 -22.57 -18.02
N ALA A 79 3.73 -22.26 -16.82
CA ALA A 79 3.96 -23.08 -15.63
C ALA A 79 2.78 -23.01 -14.67
N VAL A 80 2.63 -24.05 -13.87
CA VAL A 80 1.65 -24.14 -12.78
C VAL A 80 2.31 -24.76 -11.55
N GLY A 81 1.93 -24.29 -10.37
CA GLY A 81 2.39 -24.84 -9.09
C GLY A 81 1.28 -24.79 -8.05
N LEU A 82 1.27 -25.75 -7.13
CA LEU A 82 0.37 -25.71 -5.98
C LEU A 82 0.92 -24.74 -4.95
N VAL A 83 0.13 -23.76 -4.52
CA VAL A 83 0.51 -22.87 -3.40
C VAL A 83 0.15 -23.54 -2.08
N ASN A 84 -1.07 -24.07 -2.01
CA ASN A 84 -1.61 -24.85 -0.89
C ASN A 84 -2.85 -25.63 -1.36
N GLU A 85 -3.58 -26.27 -0.46
CA GLU A 85 -4.79 -27.06 -0.79
C GLU A 85 -5.93 -26.25 -1.43
N ASN A 86 -5.89 -24.92 -1.35
CA ASN A 86 -6.96 -24.03 -1.78
C ASN A 86 -6.58 -23.11 -2.94
N ALA A 87 -5.32 -23.15 -3.40
CA ALA A 87 -4.84 -22.23 -4.43
C ALA A 87 -3.70 -22.80 -5.27
N ILE A 88 -3.70 -22.45 -6.55
CA ILE A 88 -2.63 -22.70 -7.50
C ILE A 88 -2.02 -21.38 -7.97
N LEU A 89 -0.72 -21.39 -8.22
CA LEU A 89 0.03 -20.35 -8.91
C LEU A 89 0.08 -20.73 -10.39
N GLU A 90 -0.18 -19.77 -11.26
CA GLU A 90 -0.07 -19.95 -12.70
C GLU A 90 0.80 -18.83 -13.28
N VAL A 91 1.69 -19.20 -14.21
CA VAL A 91 2.56 -18.27 -14.93
C VAL A 91 2.16 -18.31 -16.40
N TYR A 92 1.85 -17.15 -16.95
CA TYR A 92 1.52 -16.93 -18.35
C TYR A 92 2.64 -16.11 -18.99
N ALA A 93 3.09 -16.49 -20.18
CA ALA A 93 4.12 -15.77 -20.91
C ALA A 93 3.88 -15.82 -22.41
N ALA A 94 4.32 -14.80 -23.12
CA ALA A 94 4.24 -14.68 -24.57
C ALA A 94 5.63 -14.74 -25.21
N GLU A 95 5.69 -15.09 -26.50
CA GLU A 95 6.94 -15.05 -27.28
C GLU A 95 7.51 -13.62 -27.40
N SER A 96 6.67 -12.59 -27.23
CA SER A 96 7.09 -11.18 -27.16
C SER A 96 7.91 -10.86 -25.91
N GLY A 97 7.91 -11.74 -24.90
CA GLY A 97 8.56 -11.55 -23.61
C GLY A 97 7.65 -10.97 -22.53
N THR A 98 6.39 -10.65 -22.81
CA THR A 98 5.45 -10.26 -21.74
C THR A 98 5.12 -11.48 -20.87
N TRP A 99 4.89 -11.24 -19.59
CA TRP A 99 4.47 -12.28 -18.66
C TRP A 99 3.56 -11.76 -17.55
N THR A 100 2.70 -12.64 -17.07
CA THR A 100 1.81 -12.41 -15.94
C THR A 100 1.76 -13.61 -15.02
N LEU A 101 1.84 -13.35 -13.72
CA LEU A 101 1.75 -14.33 -12.66
C LEU A 101 0.44 -14.13 -11.89
N ILE A 102 -0.39 -15.17 -11.88
CA ILE A 102 -1.71 -15.15 -11.24
C ILE A 102 -1.80 -16.24 -10.16
N VAL A 103 -2.67 -16.03 -9.19
CA VAL A 103 -3.09 -17.08 -8.25
C VAL A 103 -4.57 -17.37 -8.48
N THR A 104 -4.93 -18.64 -8.52
CA THR A 104 -6.31 -19.10 -8.71
C THR A 104 -6.73 -19.92 -7.52
N ASP A 105 -7.87 -19.59 -6.94
CA ASP A 105 -8.47 -20.35 -5.85
C ASP A 105 -9.38 -21.50 -6.33
N VAL A 106 -9.83 -22.34 -5.40
CA VAL A 106 -10.77 -23.44 -5.68
C VAL A 106 -12.16 -22.99 -6.13
N HIS A 107 -12.50 -21.72 -5.98
CA HIS A 107 -13.75 -21.13 -6.47
C HIS A 107 -13.63 -20.65 -7.93
N GLY A 108 -12.44 -20.76 -8.53
CA GLY A 108 -12.18 -20.34 -9.89
C GLY A 108 -11.99 -18.83 -10.04
N VAL A 109 -11.72 -18.11 -8.95
CA VAL A 109 -11.32 -16.71 -8.98
C VAL A 109 -9.81 -16.65 -9.15
N SER A 110 -9.35 -15.85 -10.11
CA SER A 110 -7.94 -15.61 -10.38
C SER A 110 -7.59 -14.15 -10.14
N CYS A 111 -6.47 -13.91 -9.45
CA CYS A 111 -5.95 -12.58 -9.16
C CYS A 111 -4.57 -12.40 -9.80
N ILE A 112 -4.36 -11.28 -10.48
CA ILE A 112 -3.03 -10.89 -11.00
C ILE A 112 -2.17 -10.45 -9.82
N LEU A 113 -1.08 -11.17 -9.57
CA LEU A 113 -0.11 -10.84 -8.52
C LEU A 113 0.99 -9.93 -9.06
N LEU A 114 1.55 -10.28 -10.22
CA LEU A 114 2.66 -9.57 -10.87
C LEU A 114 2.52 -9.67 -12.39
N SER A 115 3.04 -8.66 -13.09
CA SER A 115 3.14 -8.65 -14.54
C SER A 115 4.39 -7.88 -14.95
N GLY A 116 4.94 -8.20 -16.11
CA GLY A 116 6.09 -7.48 -16.65
C GLY A 116 6.46 -7.96 -18.04
N ASP A 117 7.70 -7.64 -18.41
CA ASP A 117 8.29 -7.93 -19.71
C ASP A 117 9.60 -8.71 -19.54
N SER A 118 10.25 -9.04 -20.66
CA SER A 118 11.54 -9.73 -20.73
C SER A 118 11.53 -11.12 -20.08
N TRP A 119 10.49 -11.91 -20.32
CA TRP A 119 10.44 -13.31 -19.95
C TRP A 119 11.49 -14.13 -20.71
N GLU A 120 12.25 -14.94 -19.97
CA GLU A 120 13.30 -15.79 -20.52
C GLU A 120 13.10 -17.24 -20.05
N THR A 121 13.17 -18.19 -20.97
CA THR A 121 13.11 -19.61 -20.61
C THR A 121 14.51 -20.09 -20.24
N MET A 122 14.73 -20.44 -18.98
CA MET A 122 16.02 -20.99 -18.58
C MET A 122 16.21 -22.39 -19.18
N PRO A 123 17.36 -22.67 -19.81
CA PRO A 123 17.67 -24.01 -20.27
C PRO A 123 17.74 -24.98 -19.08
N SER A 124 17.26 -26.20 -19.27
CA SER A 124 17.38 -27.24 -18.24
C SER A 124 18.85 -27.49 -17.92
N LEU A 125 19.26 -27.29 -16.66
CA LEU A 125 20.59 -27.64 -16.20
C LEU A 125 20.74 -29.18 -16.20
N PRO A 126 21.72 -29.74 -16.92
CA PRO A 126 21.99 -31.17 -16.88
C PRO A 126 22.33 -31.59 -15.43
N GLY A 127 21.54 -32.52 -14.87
CA GLY A 127 21.77 -33.08 -13.52
C GLY A 127 20.85 -32.57 -12.40
N LEU A 128 19.90 -31.66 -12.69
CA LEU A 128 18.88 -31.21 -11.73
C LEU A 128 17.46 -31.70 -12.04
N ALA A 129 17.29 -32.50 -13.10
CA ALA A 129 16.06 -33.22 -13.35
C ALA A 129 16.14 -34.58 -12.63
N THR A 130 15.67 -34.62 -11.38
CA THR A 130 15.36 -35.85 -10.64
C THR A 130 13.88 -35.95 -10.43
#